data_AF-A0ABD6BEK2-F1
#
_entry.id   AF-A0ABD6BEK2-F1
#
_cell.length_a   1.000
_cell.length_b   1.000
_cell.length_c   1.000
_cell.angle_alpha   90.00
_cell.angle_beta   90.00
_cell.angle_gamma   90.00
#
_symmetry.space_group_name_H-M   'P 1'
#
loop_
_entity.id
_entity.type
_entity.pdbx_description
1 polymer ?
#
loop_
_entity_poly.entity_id
_entity_poly.type
_entity_poly.pdbx_seq_one_letter_code
_entity_poly.pdbx_strand_id
1 'polypeptide(L)' 'MTAPLTHDDIGKTVVDADGKELGIIASVDDDSAAVDPNPSLVEQGLASVGWESEDSEDYVVTEDMLERVDDEVVLRGRL' A
#
# COMPACT_ATOMS: atom_id res chain seq x y z
N MET A 1 3.90 -12.39 16.56
CA MET A 1 5.15 -11.74 16.17
C MET A 1 5.05 -11.59 14.66
N THR A 2 4.62 -10.43 14.20
CA THR A 2 4.66 -10.08 12.77
C THR A 2 6.10 -9.66 12.45
N ALA A 3 6.61 -10.01 11.28
CA ALA A 3 7.95 -9.58 10.88
C ALA A 3 7.94 -8.07 10.59
N PRO A 4 9.02 -7.36 10.92
CA PRO A 4 9.10 -5.92 10.68
C PRO A 4 9.18 -5.60 9.19
N LEU A 5 8.62 -4.45 8.79
CA LEU A 5 8.81 -3.94 7.43
C LEU A 5 10.24 -3.44 7.28
N THR A 6 10.91 -3.89 6.23
CA THR A 6 12.28 -3.49 5.92
C THR A 6 12.39 -3.05 4.46
N HIS A 7 13.50 -2.41 4.10
CA HIS A 7 13.76 -2.01 2.72
C HIS A 7 13.77 -3.19 1.73
N ASP A 8 13.93 -4.44 2.20
CA ASP A 8 13.81 -5.65 1.40
C ASP A 8 12.36 -5.93 0.95
N ASP A 9 11.38 -5.37 1.67
CA ASP A 9 9.97 -5.48 1.35
C ASP A 9 9.52 -4.47 0.27
N ILE A 10 10.40 -3.57 -0.16
CA ILE A 10 10.10 -2.63 -1.25
C ILE A 10 9.87 -3.39 -2.55
N GLY A 11 8.78 -3.06 -3.24
CA GLY A 11 8.35 -3.77 -4.43
C GLY A 11 7.49 -5.00 -4.15
N LYS A 12 7.27 -5.38 -2.88
CA LYS A 12 6.30 -6.42 -2.54
C LYS A 12 4.87 -5.93 -2.73
N THR A 13 4.01 -6.86 -3.15
CA THR A 13 2.57 -6.63 -3.23
C THR A 13 1.99 -6.53 -1.83
N VAL A 14 1.18 -5.50 -1.63
CA VAL A 14 0.38 -5.30 -0.43
C VAL A 14 -1.03 -5.76 -0.72
N VAL A 15 -1.54 -6.62 0.14
CA VAL A 15 -2.90 -7.16 0.07
C VAL A 15 -3.65 -6.89 1.36
N ASP A 16 -4.96 -6.88 1.24
CA ASP A 16 -5.88 -6.83 2.38
C ASP A 16 -6.04 -8.21 3.05
N ALA A 17 -6.67 -8.26 4.23
CA ALA A 17 -7.04 -9.51 4.89
C ALA A 17 -7.96 -10.40 4.04
N ASP A 18 -8.73 -9.81 3.13
CA ASP A 18 -9.55 -10.53 2.13
C ASP A 18 -8.72 -11.06 0.94
N GLY A 19 -7.41 -10.81 0.88
CA GLY A 19 -6.52 -11.20 -0.23
C GLY A 19 -6.65 -10.31 -1.47
N LYS A 20 -7.22 -9.10 -1.30
CA LYS A 20 -7.34 -8.11 -2.37
C LYS A 20 -6.04 -7.32 -2.49
N GLU A 21 -5.47 -7.26 -3.68
CA GLU A 21 -4.33 -6.39 -3.97
C GLU A 21 -4.72 -4.92 -3.76
N LEU A 22 -4.01 -4.28 -2.83
CA LEU A 22 -4.17 -2.88 -2.49
C LEU A 22 -3.14 -2.02 -3.22
N GLY A 23 -1.95 -2.56 -3.49
CA GLY A 23 -0.86 -1.82 -4.14
C GLY A 23 0.49 -2.49 -3.99
N ILE A 24 1.56 -1.72 -4.21
CA ILE A 24 2.95 -2.15 -4.08
C ILE A 24 3.68 -1.21 -3.11
N ILE A 25 4.60 -1.74 -2.32
CA ILE A 25 5.45 -0.93 -1.44
C ILE A 25 6.38 -0.06 -2.29
N ALA A 26 6.17 1.25 -2.25
CA ALA A 26 6.99 2.26 -2.92
C ALA A 26 8.20 2.68 -2.09
N SER A 27 8.04 2.78 -0.76
CA SER A 27 9.12 3.13 0.17
C SER A 27 8.89 2.51 1.54
N VAL A 28 9.96 2.24 2.28
CA VAL A 28 9.92 1.82 3.68
C VAL A 28 10.79 2.78 4.49
N ASP A 29 10.17 3.38 5.49
CA ASP A 29 10.76 4.13 6.59
C ASP A 29 10.79 3.26 7.86
N ASP A 30 11.57 3.66 8.88
CA ASP A 30 11.90 2.87 10.08
C ASP A 30 10.71 2.12 10.74
N ASP A 31 9.48 2.64 10.67
CA ASP A 31 8.26 2.05 11.28
C ASP A 31 7.07 1.98 10.29
N SER A 32 7.25 2.42 9.04
CA SER A 32 6.12 2.65 8.13
C SER A 32 6.51 2.48 6.66
N ALA A 33 5.62 1.92 5.85
CA ALA A 33 5.79 1.81 4.41
C ALA A 33 4.77 2.65 3.65
N ALA A 34 5.21 3.29 2.57
CA ALA A 34 4.35 3.94 1.60
C ALA A 34 3.94 2.91 0.55
N VAL A 35 2.63 2.75 0.35
CA VAL A 35 2.04 1.83 -0.62
C VAL A 35 1.43 2.63 -1.74
N ASP A 36 1.91 2.40 -2.96
CA ASP A 36 1.33 2.97 -4.18
C ASP A 36 0.17 2.06 -4.63
N PRO A 37 -1.09 2.51 -4.54
CA PRO A 37 -2.24 1.69 -4.87
C PRO A 37 -2.51 1.57 -6.38
N ASN A 38 -1.76 2.30 -7.22
CA ASN A 38 -1.99 2.32 -8.66
C ASN A 38 -0.74 2.80 -9.43
N PRO A 39 0.22 1.90 -9.75
CA PRO A 39 1.38 2.28 -10.55
C PRO A 39 1.01 2.69 -11.99
N SER A 40 -0.26 2.53 -12.39
CA SER A 40 -0.77 2.80 -13.75
C SER A 40 -1.64 4.06 -13.88
N LEU A 41 -2.04 4.73 -12.79
CA LEU A 41 -2.94 5.90 -12.87
C LEU A 41 -2.23 7.26 -12.84
N VAL A 42 -0.91 7.28 -12.60
CA VAL A 42 -0.12 8.53 -12.65
C VAL A 42 -0.19 9.25 -14.02
N GLU A 43 -0.64 8.57 -15.09
CA GLU A 43 -0.69 9.14 -16.44
C GLU A 43 -2.09 9.55 -16.97
N GLN A 44 -3.20 9.38 -16.23
CA GLN A 44 -4.53 9.68 -16.80
C GLN A 44 -5.50 10.36 -15.82
N GLY A 45 -5.32 11.66 -15.56
CA GLY A 45 -6.24 12.37 -14.65
C GLY A 45 -6.29 13.89 -14.65
N LEU A 46 -5.70 14.61 -15.61
CA LEU A 46 -5.76 16.10 -15.65
C LEU A 46 -6.91 16.69 -16.49
N ALA A 47 -7.82 15.86 -17.02
CA ALA A 47 -8.86 16.38 -17.90
C ALA A 47 -10.19 15.67 -17.69
N SER A 48 -10.94 16.08 -16.68
CA SER A 48 -12.31 16.60 -16.86
C SER A 48 -13.09 16.55 -15.55
N VAL A 49 -13.42 17.73 -15.03
CA VAL A 49 -14.73 18.05 -14.46
C VAL A 49 -15.22 17.12 -13.32
N GLY A 50 -14.83 17.45 -12.09
CA GLY A 50 -15.81 17.57 -11.00
C GLY A 50 -16.38 16.29 -10.39
N TRP A 51 -15.56 15.31 -10.05
CA TRP A 51 -15.84 14.35 -8.97
C TRP A 51 -14.62 14.27 -8.06
N GLU A 52 -14.87 14.31 -6.75
CA GLU A 52 -13.89 14.01 -5.69
C GLU A 52 -13.18 12.72 -6.08
N SER A 53 -12.01 12.89 -6.66
CA SER A 53 -11.18 11.77 -7.10
C SER A 53 -10.48 11.40 -5.82
N GLU A 54 -11.06 10.44 -5.09
CA GLU A 54 -10.49 9.84 -3.90
C GLU A 54 -9.00 9.68 -4.15
N ASP A 55 -8.27 10.60 -3.51
CA ASP A 55 -6.87 10.83 -3.76
C ASP A 55 -6.18 9.47 -3.66
N SER A 56 -5.72 8.94 -4.81
CA SER A 56 -4.81 7.79 -4.82
C SER A 56 -3.43 8.29 -4.39
N GLU A 57 -3.41 8.97 -3.25
CA GLU A 57 -2.23 9.31 -2.48
C GLU A 57 -1.67 8.02 -1.90
N ASP A 58 -0.34 7.93 -1.89
CA ASP A 58 0.36 6.81 -1.28
C ASP A 58 -0.19 6.52 0.12
N TYR A 59 -0.63 5.29 0.35
CA TYR A 59 -1.16 4.91 1.65
C TYR A 59 -0.01 4.52 2.57
N VAL A 60 0.11 5.18 3.72
CA VAL A 60 1.14 4.85 4.71
C VAL A 60 0.62 3.71 5.59
N VAL A 61 1.24 2.53 5.47
CA VAL A 61 1.00 1.38 6.33
C VAL A 61 2.05 1.33 7.44
N THR A 62 1.62 1.24 8.68
CA THR A 62 2.51 1.06 9.84
C THR A 62 2.54 -0.39 10.28
N GLU A 63 3.53 -0.77 11.08
CA GLU A 63 3.67 -2.15 11.58
C GLU A 63 2.45 -2.65 12.37
N ASP A 64 1.71 -1.74 13.03
CA ASP A 64 0.48 -2.06 13.76
C ASP A 64 -0.66 -2.52 12.83
N MET A 65 -0.66 -2.01 11.59
CA MET A 65 -1.59 -2.40 10.54
C MET A 65 -1.19 -3.70 9.85
N LEU A 66 -0.06 -4.34 10.18
CA LEU A 66 0.40 -5.56 9.51
C LEU A 66 -0.14 -6.83 10.17
N GLU A 67 -0.76 -7.68 9.37
CA GLU A 67 -1.16 -9.01 9.79
C GLU A 67 -0.01 -9.99 9.67
N ARG A 68 0.61 -10.01 8.48
CA ARG A 68 1.65 -10.95 8.09
C ARG A 68 2.51 -10.32 7.01
N VAL A 69 3.82 -10.58 7.10
CA VAL A 69 4.82 -10.20 6.09
C VAL A 69 5.53 -11.50 5.71
N ASP A 70 5.24 -12.00 4.51
CA ASP A 70 5.87 -13.19 3.92
C ASP A 70 6.32 -12.83 2.48
N ASP A 71 5.78 -13.50 1.46
CA ASP A 71 5.98 -13.17 0.04
C ASP A 71 5.23 -11.88 -0.34
N GLU A 72 4.06 -11.69 0.28
CA GLU A 72 3.20 -10.51 0.20
C GLU A 72 2.97 -9.92 1.60
N VAL A 73 2.61 -8.64 1.63
CA VAL A 73 2.31 -7.91 2.88
C VAL A 73 0.81 -7.86 3.08
N VAL A 74 0.32 -8.53 4.12
CA VAL A 74 -1.11 -8.61 4.45
C VAL A 74 -1.42 -7.59 5.54
N LEU A 75 -2.42 -6.72 5.32
CA LEU A 75 -2.87 -5.75 6.32
C LEU A 75 -3.97 -6.29 7.23
N ARG A 76 -3.92 -5.93 8.52
CA ARG A 76 -5.01 -6.04 9.50
C ARG A 76 -5.94 -4.83 9.37
N GLY A 77 -6.68 -4.75 8.28
CA GLY A 77 -7.66 -3.68 8.12
C GLY A 77 -8.79 -4.14 7.27
N ARG A 78 -10.03 -3.92 7.71
CA ARG A 78 -11.13 -3.73 6.78
C ARG A 78 -11.03 -2.26 6.35
N LEU A 79 -10.31 -1.99 5.27
CA LEU A 79 -10.30 -0.69 4.60
C LEU A 79 -11.68 -0.44 3.95
#